data_AF-C7J5L1-F1
#
_entry.id   AF-C7J5L1-F1
#
_cell.length_a   1.000
_cell.length_b   1.000
_cell.length_c   1.000
_cell.angle_alpha   90.00
_cell.angle_beta   90.00
_cell.angle_gamma   90.00
#
_symmetry.space_group_name_H-M   'P 1'
#
loop_
_entity.id
_entity.type
_entity.pdbx_description
1 polymer ?
#
loop_
_entity_poly.entity_id
_entity_poly.type
_entity_poly.pdbx_seq_one_letter_code
_entity_poly.pdbx_strand_id
1 'polypeptide(L)'
;SGIVSKPQSYLLQAIPQISDRTKLPNIIDPVIRNTMDLRHLYQVAAVAVLCVQPEPSYRPLITDVLHSLVPLVPVELGGTLRVVEQPRQTG
;
A
#
# COMPACT_ATOMS: atom_id res chain seq x y z
N SER A 1 24.37 6.08 26.28
CA SER A 1 24.54 6.20 24.82
C SER A 1 23.60 5.22 24.14
N GLY A 2 22.39 5.66 23.80
CA GLY A 2 21.41 4.80 23.13
C GLY A 2 21.72 4.75 21.64
N ILE A 3 22.47 3.73 21.19
CA ILE A 3 22.60 3.48 19.77
C ILE A 3 21.24 2.99 19.26
N VAL A 4 20.46 3.88 18.65
CA VAL A 4 19.35 3.43 17.80
C VAL A 4 20.00 2.79 16.58
N SER A 5 20.18 1.47 16.64
CA SER A 5 20.69 0.69 15.52
C SER A 5 19.74 0.87 14.36
N LYS A 6 20.19 1.63 13.36
CA LYS A 6 19.44 1.83 12.12
C LYS A 6 19.11 0.44 11.54
N PRO A 7 17.85 0.16 11.21
CA PRO A 7 17.48 -1.16 10.74
C PRO A 7 18.18 -1.47 9.42
N GLN A 8 18.78 -2.66 9.35
CA GLN A 8 19.56 -3.12 8.19
C GLN A 8 18.68 -3.54 7.00
N SER A 9 17.38 -3.77 7.23
CA SER A 9 16.48 -4.16 6.16
C SER A 9 15.97 -2.95 5.39
N TYR A 10 16.05 -3.04 4.05
CA TYR A 10 15.50 -2.05 3.13
C TYR A 10 14.02 -1.76 3.43
N LEU A 11 13.26 -2.81 3.77
CA LEU A 11 11.86 -2.69 4.18
C LEU A 11 11.68 -1.76 5.38
N LEU A 12 12.38 -1.98 6.51
CA LEU A 12 12.20 -1.11 7.68
C LEU A 12 12.64 0.34 7.42
N GLN A 13 13.60 0.56 6.53
CA GLN A 13 14.01 1.91 6.13
C GLN A 13 12.94 2.59 5.25
N ALA A 14 12.22 1.82 4.44
CA ALA A 14 11.15 2.30 3.57
C ALA A 14 9.83 2.55 4.32
N ILE A 15 9.50 1.75 5.35
CA ILE A 15 8.27 1.91 6.17
C ILE A 15 7.98 3.36 6.60
N PRO A 16 8.92 4.12 7.19
CA PRO A 16 8.63 5.51 7.57
C PRO A 16 8.41 6.42 6.36
N GLN A 17 9.03 6.13 5.22
CA GLN A 17 8.90 6.94 4.00
C GLN A 17 7.53 6.70 3.32
N ILE A 18 7.03 5.47 3.33
CA ILE A 18 5.69 5.12 2.82
C ILE A 18 4.57 5.52 3.79
N SER A 19 4.88 5.63 5.09
CA SER A 19 3.93 6.10 6.11
C SER A 19 3.83 7.64 6.13
N ASP A 20 4.89 8.33 5.70
CA ASP A 20 4.96 9.78 5.66
C ASP A 20 4.27 10.33 4.41
N ARG A 21 3.05 10.83 4.59
CA ARG A 21 2.22 11.41 3.52
C ARG A 21 2.92 12.51 2.73
N THR A 22 3.83 13.26 3.35
CA THR A 22 4.55 14.34 2.68
C THR A 22 5.65 13.85 1.74
N LYS A 23 6.22 12.67 2.03
CA LYS A 23 7.29 12.06 1.24
C LYS A 23 6.79 11.02 0.27
N LEU A 24 5.61 10.48 0.50
CA LEU A 24 4.92 9.54 -0.39
C LEU A 24 4.99 9.97 -1.87
N PRO A 25 4.56 11.18 -2.28
CA PRO A 25 4.62 11.58 -3.69
C PRO A 25 6.05 11.75 -4.25
N ASN A 26 7.08 11.82 -3.40
CA ASN A 26 8.49 11.88 -3.82
C ASN A 26 9.15 10.50 -3.96
N ILE A 27 8.57 9.45 -3.35
CA ILE A 27 9.06 8.07 -3.45
C ILE A 27 8.25 7.21 -4.44
N ILE A 28 7.06 7.68 -4.82
CA ILE A 28 6.20 7.05 -5.83
C ILE A 28 6.80 7.31 -7.22
N ASP A 29 6.72 6.29 -8.08
CA ASP A 29 7.19 6.39 -9.45
C ASP A 29 6.52 7.57 -10.19
N PRO A 30 7.27 8.42 -10.92
CA PRO A 30 6.71 9.56 -11.63
C PRO A 30 5.63 9.19 -12.66
N VAL A 31 5.67 7.98 -13.22
CA VAL A 31 4.60 7.47 -14.10
C VAL A 31 3.30 7.31 -13.32
N ILE A 32 3.35 6.72 -12.13
CA ILE A 32 2.19 6.55 -11.23
C ILE A 32 1.69 7.91 -10.73
N ARG A 33 2.61 8.80 -10.36
CA ARG A 33 2.31 10.17 -9.91
C ARG A 33 1.57 11.00 -10.96
N ASN A 34 1.89 10.81 -12.24
CA ASN A 34 1.29 11.57 -13.33
C ASN A 34 0.00 10.94 -13.88
N THR A 35 -0.32 9.71 -13.47
CA THR A 35 -1.49 8.95 -13.96
C THR A 35 -2.58 8.77 -12.90
N MET A 36 -2.24 8.86 -11.61
CA MET A 36 -3.20 8.81 -10.50
C MET A 36 -3.28 10.13 -9.75
N ASP A 37 -4.49 10.49 -9.33
CA ASP A 37 -4.69 11.64 -8.44
C ASP A 37 -4.09 11.37 -7.04
N LEU A 38 -3.61 12.43 -6.39
CA LEU A 38 -2.99 12.37 -5.06
C LEU A 38 -3.89 11.66 -4.03
N ARG A 39 -5.21 11.81 -4.12
CA ARG A 39 -6.16 11.15 -3.22
C ARG A 39 -6.10 9.63 -3.33
N HIS A 40 -5.98 9.10 -4.54
CA HIS A 40 -5.89 7.66 -4.78
C HIS A 40 -4.53 7.13 -4.31
N LEU A 41 -3.44 7.89 -4.52
CA LEU A 41 -2.12 7.54 -4.00
C LEU A 41 -2.13 7.40 -2.47
N TYR A 42 -2.80 8.32 -1.77
CA TYR A 42 -2.93 8.21 -0.31
C TYR A 42 -3.72 6.99 0.14
N GLN A 43 -4.76 6.57 -0.61
CA GLN A 43 -5.50 5.36 -0.31
C GLN A 43 -4.65 4.10 -0.53
N VAL A 44 -3.95 4.01 -1.66
CA VAL A 44 -3.01 2.91 -1.94
C VAL A 44 -1.94 2.83 -0.85
N ALA A 45 -1.38 3.98 -0.45
CA ALA A 45 -0.40 4.04 0.61
C ALA A 45 -0.96 3.61 1.97
N ALA A 46 -2.19 4.00 2.31
CA ALA A 46 -2.83 3.55 3.55
C ALA A 46 -2.95 2.01 3.58
N VAL A 47 -3.34 1.39 2.46
CA VAL A 47 -3.39 -0.07 2.33
C VAL A 47 -1.99 -0.68 2.43
N ALA A 48 -0.99 -0.11 1.77
CA ALA A 48 0.39 -0.57 1.85
C ALA A 48 0.96 -0.48 3.28
N VAL A 49 0.65 0.59 4.02
CA VAL A 49 1.02 0.78 5.42
C VAL A 49 0.39 -0.32 6.28
N LEU A 50 -0.89 -0.62 6.09
CA LEU A 50 -1.57 -1.71 6.80
C LEU A 50 -0.89 -3.07 6.54
N CYS A 51 -0.45 -3.33 5.30
CA CYS A 51 0.26 -4.57 4.96
C CYS A 51 1.63 -4.71 5.64
N VAL A 52 2.33 -3.61 5.89
CA VAL A 52 3.65 -3.61 6.54
C VAL A 52 3.58 -3.43 8.06
N GLN A 53 2.38 -3.37 8.64
CA GLN A 53 2.23 -3.19 10.08
C GLN A 53 2.95 -4.30 10.87
N PRO A 54 3.64 -3.95 11.96
CA PRO A 54 4.34 -4.92 12.80
C PRO A 54 3.34 -5.93 13.38
N GLU A 55 2.17 -5.45 13.81
CA GLU A 55 1.11 -6.29 14.37
C GLU A 55 0.39 -7.07 13.25
N PRO A 56 0.34 -8.41 13.33
CA PRO A 56 -0.33 -9.24 12.33
C PRO A 56 -1.85 -9.01 12.30
N SER A 57 -2.46 -8.63 13.43
CA SER A 57 -3.91 -8.40 13.55
C SER A 57 -4.41 -7.20 12.74
N TYR A 58 -3.52 -6.25 12.42
CA TYR A 58 -3.83 -5.10 11.57
C TYR A 58 -3.55 -5.36 10.09
N ARG A 59 -2.93 -6.50 9.74
CA ARG A 59 -2.66 -6.85 8.35
C ARG A 59 -3.96 -7.33 7.71
N PRO A 60 -4.49 -6.62 6.70
CA PRO A 60 -5.73 -6.99 6.04
C PRO A 60 -5.55 -8.29 5.26
N LEU A 61 -6.67 -8.96 4.99
CA LEU A 61 -6.69 -10.08 4.06
C LEU A 61 -6.30 -9.60 2.66
N ILE A 62 -5.61 -10.45 1.90
CA ILE A 62 -5.17 -10.11 0.54
C ILE A 62 -6.35 -9.76 -0.39
N THR A 63 -7.54 -10.32 -0.11
CA THR A 63 -8.80 -9.98 -0.79
C THR A 63 -9.24 -8.55 -0.52
N ASP A 64 -9.14 -8.06 0.73
CA ASP A 64 -9.52 -6.69 1.10
C ASP A 64 -8.53 -5.66 0.52
N VAL A 65 -7.25 -6.04 0.46
CA VAL A 65 -6.21 -5.28 -0.24
C VAL A 65 -6.56 -5.17 -1.72
N LEU A 66 -6.91 -6.28 -2.38
CA LEU A 66 -7.32 -6.28 -3.78
C LEU A 66 -8.56 -5.42 -4.02
N HIS A 67 -9.62 -5.62 -3.24
CA HIS A 67 -10.86 -4.82 -3.34
C HIS A 67 -10.60 -3.32 -3.18
N SER A 68 -9.64 -2.96 -2.32
CA SER A 68 -9.25 -1.57 -2.11
C SER A 68 -8.41 -1.03 -3.26
N LEU A 69 -7.51 -1.83 -3.84
CA LEU A 69 -6.60 -1.37 -4.90
C LEU A 69 -7.21 -1.38 -6.30
N VAL A 70 -8.10 -2.33 -6.60
CA VAL A 70 -8.75 -2.49 -7.91
C VAL A 70 -9.45 -1.21 -8.42
N PRO A 71 -10.28 -0.52 -7.62
CA PRO A 71 -10.90 0.73 -8.09
C PRO A 71 -9.92 1.91 -8.13
N LEU A 72 -8.74 1.79 -7.51
CA LEU A 72 -7.76 2.87 -7.43
C LEU A 72 -6.76 2.80 -8.59
N VAL A 73 -6.42 1.61 -9.09
CA VAL A 73 -5.43 1.43 -10.16
C VAL A 73 -6.10 1.64 -11.52
N PRO A 74 -5.72 2.68 -12.29
CA PRO A 74 -6.27 2.88 -13.62
C PRO A 74 -5.89 1.70 -14.54
N VAL A 75 -6.82 1.32 -15.42
CA VAL A 75 -6.65 0.22 -16.40
C VAL A 75 -5.38 0.40 -17.23
N GLU A 76 -5.03 1.65 -17.53
CA GLU A 76 -3.81 2.09 -18.24
C GLU A 76 -2.50 1.64 -17.56
N LEU A 77 -2.49 1.45 -16.23
CA LEU A 77 -1.35 0.94 -15.47
C LEU A 77 -1.35 -0.60 -15.32
N GLY A 78 -2.23 -1.31 -16.02
CA GLY A 78 -2.40 -2.76 -15.90
C GLY A 78 -3.50 -3.19 -14.93
N GLY A 79 -4.40 -2.28 -14.54
CA GLY A 79 -5.57 -2.57 -13.72
C GLY A 79 -6.62 -3.43 -14.44
N THR A 80 -6.33 -4.71 -14.69
CA THR A 80 -7.30 -5.70 -15.21
C THR A 80 -7.53 -6.86 -14.23
N LEU A 81 -7.35 -6.61 -12.93
CA LEU A 81 -7.63 -7.61 -11.92
C LEU A 81 -9.15 -7.71 -11.71
N ARG A 82 -9.77 -8.61 -12.49
CA ARG A 82 -11.11 -9.11 -12.21
C ARG A 82 -11.06 -9.77 -10.83
N VAL A 83 -11.56 -9.10 -9.81
CA VAL A 83 -11.80 -9.77 -8.53
C VAL A 83 -12.87 -10.82 -8.78
N VAL A 84 -12.48 -12.09 -8.77
CA VAL A 84 -13.44 -13.16 -8.58
C VAL A 84 -13.89 -13.00 -7.13
N GLU A 85 -15.06 -12.40 -6.93
CA GLU A 85 -15.69 -12.31 -5.61
C GLU A 85 -15.74 -13.73 -5.04
N GLN A 86 -14.89 -14.00 -4.05
CA GLN A 86 -14.89 -15.28 -3.35
C GLN A 86 -16.20 -15.30 -2.55
N PRO A 87 -17.10 -16.27 -2.78
CA PRO A 87 -18.40 -16.27 -2.14
C PRO A 87 -18.18 -16.32 -0.63
N ARG A 88 -18.79 -15.36 0.07
CA ARG A 88 -18.85 -15.30 1.53
C ARG A 88 -19.10 -16.69 2.09
N GLN A 89 -18.12 -17.26 2.80
CA GLN A 89 -18.35 -18.42 3.62
C GLN A 89 -19.10 -17.96 4.88
N THR A 90 -20.42 -17.97 4.77
CA THR A 90 -21.29 -18.08 5.94
C THR A 90 -21.18 -19.52 6.42
N GLY A 91 -20.62 -19.70 7.62
CA GLY A 91 -20.56 -20.96 8.36
C GLY A 91 -20.57 -20.65 9.84
#